data_AF-A0A0X8Y0D4-F1
#
_entry.id   AF-A0A0X8Y0D4-F1
#
_cell.length_a   1.000
_cell.length_b   1.000
_cell.length_c   1.000
_cell.angle_alpha   90.00
_cell.angle_beta   90.00
_cell.angle_gamma   90.00
#
_symmetry.space_group_name_H-M   'P 1'
#
loop_
_entity.id
_entity.type
_entity.pdbx_description
1 polymer ?
#
loop_
_entity_poly.entity_id
_entity_poly.type
_entity_poly.pdbx_seq_one_letter_code
_entity_poly.pdbx_strand_id
1 'polypeptide(L)'
;MDIAELISISQGTLAIMNPTTPEKVIAAGRAAGLRERNRVVETGCGNGTILALWGHEYGISGVGIEAGFDVAAVIPSDGSDWDRYESGIWQALLSWLGNNPCHPDRDFIIDYLHRLQDEYFGYGREYMDWAMYVLVPGFW
;
A
#
# COMPACT_ATOMS: atom_id res chain seq x y z
N MET A 1 -36.24 -2.68 1.20
CA MET A 1 -35.12 -2.75 0.26
C MET A 1 -33.88 -2.48 1.06
N ASP A 2 -33.03 -3.47 1.21
CA ASP A 2 -31.75 -3.29 1.88
C ASP A 2 -30.73 -2.61 0.94
N ILE A 3 -29.57 -2.26 1.49
CA ILE A 3 -28.55 -1.55 0.74
C ILE A 3 -27.92 -2.42 -0.35
N ALA A 4 -27.88 -3.75 -0.18
CA ALA A 4 -27.33 -4.68 -1.15
C ALA A 4 -28.27 -4.81 -2.37
N GLU A 5 -29.59 -4.90 -2.16
CA GLU A 5 -30.60 -4.82 -3.21
C GLU A 5 -30.50 -3.49 -3.97
N LEU A 6 -30.34 -2.37 -3.26
CA LEU A 6 -30.21 -1.05 -3.89
C LEU A 6 -28.94 -0.94 -4.75
N ILE A 7 -27.80 -1.45 -4.26
CA ILE A 7 -26.54 -1.49 -5.02
C ILE A 7 -26.66 -2.41 -6.23
N SER A 8 -27.25 -3.60 -6.07
CA SER A 8 -27.48 -4.53 -7.18
C SER A 8 -28.33 -3.89 -8.28
N ILE A 9 -29.38 -3.15 -7.93
CA ILE A 9 -30.27 -2.48 -8.91
C ILE A 9 -29.58 -1.28 -9.55
N SER A 10 -28.90 -0.45 -8.77
CA SER A 10 -28.34 0.82 -9.24
C SER A 10 -26.99 0.69 -9.95
N GLN A 11 -26.21 -0.33 -9.62
CA GLN A 11 -24.81 -0.45 -10.03
C GLN A 11 -24.43 -1.84 -10.56
N GLY A 12 -25.26 -2.87 -10.36
CA GLY A 12 -24.94 -4.25 -10.75
C GLY A 12 -24.72 -4.45 -12.27
N THR A 13 -25.27 -3.57 -13.11
CA THR A 13 -25.06 -3.59 -14.57
C THR A 13 -23.79 -2.86 -15.01
N LEU A 14 -23.10 -2.16 -14.11
CA LEU A 14 -21.85 -1.46 -14.43
C LEU A 14 -20.73 -2.49 -14.59
N ALA A 15 -19.97 -2.35 -15.69
CA ALA A 15 -18.78 -3.15 -15.89
C ALA A 15 -17.76 -2.89 -14.76
N ILE A 16 -17.50 -1.63 -14.42
CA ILE A 16 -16.67 -1.27 -13.28
C ILE A 16 -17.51 -0.39 -12.36
N MET A 17 -17.73 -0.83 -11.12
CA MET A 17 -18.58 -0.14 -10.12
C MET A 17 -17.86 1.05 -9.46
N ASN A 18 -17.09 1.80 -10.24
CA ASN A 18 -16.31 2.95 -9.82
C ASN A 18 -16.11 3.90 -11.01
N PRO A 19 -15.92 5.21 -10.80
CA PRO A 19 -15.74 6.20 -11.86
C PRO A 19 -14.35 6.09 -12.53
N THR A 20 -14.11 5.01 -13.26
CA THR A 20 -12.88 4.73 -13.99
C THR A 20 -13.18 4.08 -15.33
N THR A 21 -12.14 3.80 -16.13
CA THR A 21 -12.25 3.10 -17.42
C THR A 21 -11.31 1.90 -17.46
N PRO A 22 -11.59 0.90 -18.31
CA PRO A 22 -10.69 -0.25 -18.48
C PRO A 22 -9.25 0.16 -18.81
N GLU A 23 -9.05 1.19 -19.63
CA GLU A 23 -7.72 1.68 -20.02
C GLU A 23 -6.95 2.22 -18.82
N LYS A 24 -7.62 2.92 -17.89
CA LYS A 24 -7.01 3.41 -16.65
C LYS A 24 -6.67 2.27 -15.70
N VAL A 25 -7.53 1.25 -15.62
CA VAL A 25 -7.29 0.03 -14.81
C VAL A 25 -6.06 -0.73 -15.35
N ILE A 26 -5.94 -0.88 -16.66
CA ILE A 26 -4.77 -1.47 -17.32
C ILE A 26 -3.54 -0.59 -17.05
N ALA A 27 -3.62 0.73 -17.24
CA ALA A 27 -2.50 1.61 -16.95
C ALA A 27 -1.99 1.47 -15.50
N ALA A 28 -2.91 1.31 -14.52
CA ALA A 28 -2.58 1.05 -13.13
C ALA A 28 -1.86 -0.30 -12.93
N GLY A 29 -2.34 -1.37 -13.57
CA GLY A 29 -1.69 -2.68 -13.52
C GLY A 29 -0.27 -2.66 -14.11
N ARG A 30 -0.07 -1.92 -15.22
CA ARG A 30 1.26 -1.70 -15.81
C ARG A 30 2.18 -0.93 -14.85
N ALA A 31 1.68 0.15 -14.25
CA ALA A 31 2.44 0.95 -13.28
C ALA A 31 2.82 0.13 -12.04
N ALA A 32 1.96 -0.80 -11.61
CA ALA A 32 2.22 -1.74 -10.53
C ALA A 32 3.18 -2.89 -10.91
N GLY A 33 3.61 -2.98 -12.18
CA GLY A 33 4.53 -4.02 -12.64
C GLY A 33 3.93 -5.42 -12.63
N LEU A 34 2.60 -5.54 -12.83
CA LEU A 34 1.93 -6.84 -12.91
C LEU A 34 2.44 -7.66 -14.10
N ARG A 35 2.67 -8.95 -13.85
CA ARG A 35 3.19 -9.94 -14.79
C ARG A 35 2.65 -11.32 -14.45
N GLU A 36 2.88 -12.26 -15.36
CA GLU A 36 2.49 -13.65 -15.17
C GLU A 36 3.01 -14.17 -13.82
N ARG A 37 2.16 -14.91 -13.11
CA ARG A 37 2.38 -15.47 -11.75
C ARG A 37 2.22 -14.52 -10.57
N ASN A 38 1.95 -13.22 -10.76
CA ASN A 38 1.53 -12.40 -9.61
C ASN A 38 0.20 -12.92 -9.03
N ARG A 39 0.04 -12.79 -7.70
CA ARG A 39 -1.19 -13.11 -6.96
C ARG A 39 -1.76 -11.82 -6.41
N VAL A 40 -3.02 -11.52 -6.75
CA VAL A 40 -3.70 -10.28 -6.37
C VAL A 40 -4.91 -10.60 -5.48
N VAL A 41 -5.10 -9.83 -4.42
CA VAL A 41 -6.33 -9.83 -3.62
C VAL A 41 -7.02 -8.49 -3.88
N GLU A 42 -8.27 -8.51 -4.30
CA GLU A 42 -9.09 -7.31 -4.51
C GLU A 42 -10.21 -7.28 -3.48
N THR A 43 -10.19 -6.29 -2.58
CA THR A 43 -11.21 -6.08 -1.55
C THR A 43 -12.21 -5.01 -2.00
N GLY A 44 -13.51 -5.28 -1.87
CA GLY A 44 -14.55 -4.46 -2.49
C GLY A 44 -14.52 -4.58 -4.01
N CYS A 45 -14.43 -5.81 -4.53
CA CYS A 45 -14.14 -6.07 -5.94
C CYS A 45 -15.25 -5.70 -6.92
N GLY A 46 -16.40 -5.24 -6.44
CA GLY A 46 -17.64 -5.14 -7.21
C GLY A 46 -17.96 -6.49 -7.88
N ASN A 47 -18.27 -6.37 -9.17
CA ASN A 47 -18.44 -7.50 -10.08
C ASN A 47 -17.13 -8.29 -10.39
N GLY A 48 -15.99 -7.98 -9.74
CA GLY A 48 -14.70 -8.64 -9.97
C GLY A 48 -14.01 -8.25 -11.28
N THR A 49 -14.48 -7.18 -11.93
CA THR A 49 -14.06 -6.83 -13.29
C THR A 49 -12.61 -6.39 -13.38
N ILE A 50 -12.05 -5.76 -12.34
CA ILE A 50 -10.64 -5.35 -12.32
C ILE A 50 -9.73 -6.58 -12.28
N LEU A 51 -9.99 -7.53 -11.37
CA LEU A 51 -9.27 -8.81 -11.35
C LEU A 51 -9.39 -9.57 -12.67
N ALA A 52 -10.57 -9.59 -13.30
CA ALA A 52 -10.75 -10.24 -14.60
C ALA A 52 -9.92 -9.57 -15.70
N LEU A 53 -9.93 -8.24 -15.76
CA LEU A 53 -9.13 -7.45 -16.71
C LEU A 53 -7.63 -7.68 -16.52
N TRP A 54 -7.15 -7.65 -15.28
CA TRP A 54 -5.74 -7.90 -14.99
C TRP A 54 -5.33 -9.36 -15.22
N GLY A 55 -6.22 -10.32 -14.94
CA GLY A 55 -6.00 -11.72 -15.27
C GLY A 55 -5.80 -11.93 -16.76
N HIS A 56 -6.64 -11.30 -17.57
CA HIS A 56 -6.53 -11.33 -19.03
C HIS A 56 -5.27 -10.61 -19.55
N GLU A 57 -5.00 -9.39 -19.09
CA GLU A 57 -3.92 -8.55 -19.61
C GLU A 57 -2.52 -8.98 -19.14
N TYR A 58 -2.40 -9.42 -17.88
CA TYR A 58 -1.11 -9.67 -17.23
C TYR A 58 -0.87 -11.15 -16.88
N GLY A 59 -1.85 -12.03 -17.07
CA GLY A 59 -1.72 -13.45 -16.68
C GLY A 59 -1.61 -13.64 -15.16
N ILE A 60 -2.20 -12.74 -14.37
CA ILE A 60 -2.23 -12.87 -12.91
C ILE A 60 -3.31 -13.84 -12.46
N SER A 61 -3.15 -14.37 -11.25
CA SER A 61 -4.21 -15.09 -10.54
C SER A 61 -4.66 -14.24 -9.35
N GLY A 62 -5.91 -14.36 -8.91
CA GLY A 62 -6.36 -13.56 -7.78
C GLY A 62 -7.68 -13.99 -7.18
N VAL A 63 -8.00 -13.37 -6.05
CA VAL A 63 -9.26 -13.59 -5.30
C VAL A 63 -9.93 -12.24 -5.10
N GLY A 64 -11.15 -12.11 -5.61
CA GLY A 64 -12.02 -10.95 -5.38
C GLY A 64 -12.88 -11.20 -4.15
N ILE A 65 -13.02 -10.18 -3.31
CA ILE A 65 -13.79 -10.22 -2.07
C ILE A 65 -14.76 -9.03 -2.11
N GLU A 66 -16.05 -9.30 -2.32
CA GLU A 66 -17.04 -8.23 -2.52
C GLU A 66 -17.36 -7.48 -1.23
N ALA A 67 -17.45 -8.20 -0.12
CA ALA A 67 -17.16 -7.72 1.23
C ALA A 67 -17.24 -8.94 2.14
N GLY A 68 -16.31 -9.04 3.07
CA GLY A 68 -16.38 -10.04 4.12
C GLY A 68 -15.52 -9.66 5.29
N PHE A 69 -15.13 -8.38 5.44
CA PHE A 69 -14.40 -7.94 6.60
C PHE A 69 -14.92 -6.61 7.14
N ASP A 70 -15.20 -6.58 8.44
CA ASP A 70 -15.36 -5.35 9.20
C ASP A 70 -13.98 -4.87 9.68
N VAL A 71 -13.76 -3.56 9.70
CA VAL A 71 -12.57 -2.97 10.31
C VAL A 71 -12.75 -3.01 11.83
N ALA A 72 -12.15 -3.98 12.48
CA ALA A 72 -12.23 -4.14 13.92
C ALA A 72 -11.35 -3.14 14.68
N ALA A 73 -10.22 -2.72 14.08
CA ALA A 73 -9.35 -1.71 14.66
C ALA A 73 -8.49 -1.02 13.60
N VAL A 74 -8.12 0.23 13.91
CA VAL A 74 -7.03 0.97 13.25
C VAL A 74 -6.04 1.36 14.33
N ILE A 75 -4.77 0.99 14.14
CA ILE A 75 -3.67 1.31 15.05
C ILE A 75 -2.73 2.22 14.26
N PRO A 76 -2.96 3.54 14.28
CA PRO A 76 -2.06 4.49 13.62
C PRO A 76 -0.74 4.57 14.38
N SER A 77 0.36 4.78 13.66
CA SER A 77 1.58 5.30 14.25
C SER A 77 1.34 6.71 14.76
N ASP A 78 1.98 7.07 15.86
CA ASP A 78 2.10 8.47 16.26
C ASP A 78 3.50 9.03 15.95
N GLY A 79 3.69 10.32 16.24
CA GLY A 79 4.99 10.97 16.05
C GLY A 79 6.12 10.31 16.85
N SER A 80 5.83 9.70 18.00
CA SER A 80 6.83 8.99 18.81
C SER A 80 7.24 7.68 18.17
N ASP A 81 6.30 6.95 17.54
CA ASP A 81 6.59 5.73 16.78
C ASP A 81 7.53 6.02 15.61
N TRP A 82 7.23 7.08 14.84
CA TRP A 82 8.08 7.57 13.76
C TRP A 82 9.44 8.06 14.26
N ASP A 83 9.46 8.86 15.33
CA ASP A 83 10.70 9.38 15.92
C ASP A 83 11.59 8.21 16.37
N ARG A 84 11.01 7.14 16.93
CA ARG A 84 11.74 5.93 17.33
C ARG A 84 12.23 5.11 16.13
N TYR A 85 11.40 4.95 15.10
CA TYR A 85 11.75 4.17 13.91
C TYR A 85 12.92 4.80 13.14
N GLU A 86 12.81 6.09 12.81
CA GLU A 86 13.83 6.81 12.04
C GLU A 86 15.13 6.98 12.82
N SER A 87 15.04 7.35 14.11
CA SER A 87 16.23 7.43 14.96
C SER A 87 16.95 6.08 15.11
N GLY A 88 16.23 4.96 15.07
CA GLY A 88 16.81 3.62 15.03
C GLY A 88 17.67 3.38 13.79
N ILE A 89 17.22 3.84 12.61
CA ILE A 89 18.00 3.78 11.36
C ILE A 89 19.25 4.65 11.49
N TRP A 90 19.12 5.88 11.98
CA TRP A 90 20.25 6.80 12.13
C TRP A 90 21.29 6.26 13.12
N GLN A 91 20.87 5.68 14.24
CA GLN A 91 21.77 5.06 15.21
C GLN A 91 22.56 3.90 14.59
N ALA A 92 21.93 3.09 13.74
CA ALA A 92 22.60 2.01 13.03
C ALA A 92 23.66 2.55 12.06
N LEU A 93 23.34 3.60 11.29
CA LEU A 93 24.26 4.25 10.36
C LEU A 93 25.43 4.91 11.11
N LEU A 94 25.17 5.65 12.18
CA LEU A 94 26.19 6.29 13.02
C LEU A 94 27.13 5.27 13.66
N SER A 95 26.59 4.17 14.18
CA SER A 95 27.38 3.06 14.73
C SER A 95 28.28 2.44 13.67
N TRP A 96 27.74 2.18 12.47
CA TRP A 96 28.53 1.66 11.35
C TRP A 96 29.63 2.64 10.95
N LEU A 97 29.33 3.93 10.82
CA LEU A 97 30.30 4.98 10.47
C LEU A 97 31.44 5.12 11.49
N GLY A 98 31.13 4.94 12.78
CA GLY A 98 32.12 4.97 13.85
C GLY A 98 33.07 3.77 13.83
N ASN A 99 32.56 2.59 13.48
CA ASN A 99 33.34 1.35 13.42
C ASN A 99 34.12 1.18 12.10
N ASN A 100 33.83 1.99 11.07
CA ASN A 100 34.39 1.83 9.73
C ASN A 100 35.03 3.14 9.20
N PRO A 101 36.09 3.67 9.83
CA PRO A 101 36.64 5.00 9.52
C PRO A 101 37.33 5.10 8.15
N CYS A 102 37.82 4.00 7.59
CA CYS A 102 38.56 3.98 6.32
C CYS A 102 37.82 3.22 5.21
N HIS A 103 36.52 2.93 5.39
CA HIS A 103 35.76 2.21 4.38
C HIS A 103 35.61 3.06 3.10
N PRO A 104 35.80 2.48 1.90
CA PRO A 104 35.75 3.24 0.64
C PRO A 104 34.40 3.95 0.42
N ASP A 105 33.30 3.34 0.83
CA ASP A 105 31.94 3.92 0.67
C ASP A 105 31.51 4.83 1.83
N ARG A 106 32.41 5.23 2.72
CA ARG A 106 32.05 5.95 3.94
C ARG A 106 31.34 7.28 3.67
N ASP A 107 31.80 8.04 2.68
CA ASP A 107 31.22 9.34 2.33
C ASP A 107 29.79 9.18 1.79
N PHE A 108 29.55 8.15 0.97
CA PHE A 108 28.20 7.81 0.51
C PHE A 108 27.24 7.53 1.66
N ILE A 109 27.69 6.80 2.70
CA ILE A 109 26.87 6.49 3.87
C ILE A 109 26.58 7.75 4.71
N ILE A 110 27.54 8.69 4.80
CA ILE A 110 27.33 9.99 5.44
C ILE A 110 26.26 10.79 4.70
N ASP A 111 26.38 10.89 3.37
CA ASP A 111 25.43 11.62 2.54
C ASP A 111 24.03 11.01 2.64
N TYR A 112 23.95 9.67 2.65
CA TYR A 112 22.70 8.94 2.85
C TYR A 112 22.06 9.25 4.21
N LEU A 113 22.85 9.27 5.29
CA LEU A 113 22.36 9.61 6.64
C LEU A 113 21.80 11.05 6.68
N HIS A 114 22.53 12.04 6.18
CA HIS A 114 22.07 13.43 6.19
C HIS A 114 20.80 13.60 5.36
N ARG A 115 20.73 12.97 4.19
CA ARG A 115 19.52 12.99 3.36
C ARG A 115 18.32 12.40 4.09
N LEU A 116 18.46 11.28 4.80
CA LEU A 116 17.36 10.70 5.58
C LEU A 116 16.89 11.65 6.70
N GLN A 117 17.82 12.33 7.38
CA GLN A 117 17.49 13.30 8.41
C GLN A 117 16.76 14.52 7.83
N ASP A 118 17.25 15.05 6.71
CA ASP A 118 16.62 16.18 6.00
C ASP A 118 15.21 15.82 5.50
N GLU A 119 15.03 14.62 4.95
CA GLU A 119 13.72 14.13 4.51
C GLU A 119 12.76 13.99 5.69
N TYR A 120 13.20 13.41 6.80
CA TYR A 120 12.37 13.23 7.98
C TYR A 120 11.93 14.55 8.60
N PHE A 121 12.86 15.49 8.83
CA PHE A 121 12.53 16.78 9.41
C PHE A 121 11.87 17.74 8.42
N GLY A 122 12.13 17.59 7.12
CA GLY A 122 11.59 18.45 6.07
C GLY A 122 10.15 18.13 5.69
N TYR A 123 9.76 16.85 5.71
CA TYR A 123 8.38 16.45 5.37
C TYR A 123 7.93 15.13 5.99
N GLY A 124 8.83 14.18 6.22
CA GLY A 124 8.47 12.83 6.67
C GLY A 124 7.67 12.85 7.98
N ARG A 125 8.14 13.60 8.98
CA ARG A 125 7.51 13.67 10.30
C ARG A 125 6.13 14.31 10.31
N GLU A 126 5.85 15.23 9.38
CA GLU A 126 4.59 15.97 9.34
C GLU A 126 3.56 15.33 8.40
N TYR A 127 4.01 14.76 7.28
CA TYR A 127 3.12 14.38 6.18
C TYR A 127 3.08 12.88 5.88
N MET A 128 4.04 12.08 6.38
CA MET A 128 4.01 10.63 6.21
C MET A 128 3.42 9.99 7.46
N ASP A 129 2.51 9.05 7.25
CA ASP A 129 1.87 8.30 8.33
C ASP A 129 1.80 6.81 7.96
N TRP A 130 1.56 5.97 8.96
CA TRP A 130 1.45 4.53 8.83
C TRP A 130 0.40 4.01 9.80
N ALA A 131 -0.32 2.95 9.42
CA ALA A 131 -1.29 2.34 10.32
C ALA A 131 -1.44 0.84 10.06
N MET A 132 -1.69 0.08 11.13
CA MET A 132 -2.21 -1.28 11.01
C MET A 132 -3.73 -1.25 11.01
N TYR A 133 -4.31 -1.99 10.07
CA TYR A 133 -5.75 -2.24 10.01
C TYR A 133 -6.02 -3.69 10.41
N VAL A 134 -6.88 -3.90 11.41
CA VAL A 134 -7.32 -5.23 11.83
C VAL A 134 -8.67 -5.49 11.17
N LEU A 135 -8.70 -6.53 10.35
CA LEU A 135 -9.88 -6.95 9.59
C LEU A 135 -10.42 -8.24 10.19
N VAL A 136 -11.72 -8.30 10.47
CA VAL A 136 -12.43 -9.50 10.98
C VAL A 136 -13.56 -9.88 10.04
N PRO A 137 -13.97 -11.16 9.92
CA PRO A 137 -15.09 -11.54 9.07
C PRO A 137 -16.30 -10.62 9.29
N GLY A 138 -16.81 -10.03 8.20
CA GLY A 138 -17.90 -9.07 8.24
C GLY A 138 -19.22 -9.77 8.53
N PHE A 139 -20.00 -9.21 9.45
CA PHE A 139 -21.33 -9.75 9.79
C PHE A 139 -22.39 -9.19 8.83
N TRP A 140 -22.36 -9.66 7.58
CA TRP A 140 -23.35 -9.34 6.55
C TRP A 140 -24.29 -10.52 6.31
#